data_AF-A0AAW1F847-F1
#
_entry.id   AF-A0AAW1F847-F1
#
_cell.length_a   1.000
_cell.length_b   1.000
_cell.length_c   1.000
_cell.angle_alpha   90.00
_cell.angle_beta   90.00
_cell.angle_gamma   90.00
#
_symmetry.space_group_name_H-M   'P 1'
#
loop_
_entity.id
_entity.type
_entity.pdbx_description
1 polymer ?
#
loop_
_entity_poly.entity_id
_entity_poly.type
_entity_poly.pdbx_seq_one_letter_code
_entity_poly.pdbx_strand_id
1 'polypeptide(L)'
;MTTGLTRAGYKKINKNLNARAGGDCIYLWSYQGSGEFDTPIVEIDVTTDVNNEAAKFAFGWERMACNLNRRAGGAWIHIWVKRVKQTYICDITATDSFGSDADLFGNHYIRVDENTNRGAGGSKVFIWYRQTTDPKRALADLKVSINDKEAREYQDQNYRNVNVNLNDETCGNQVYLWYKQEESSNPIKAIALLLNTALADDYRKAGLTVIEKDLNAGNCSHAQYLCVYQ
;
A
#
# COMPACT_ATOMS: atom_id res chain seq x y z
N MET A 1 0.08 -13.65 -8.44
CA MET A 1 -1.04 -13.46 -7.48
C MET A 1 -1.70 -14.74 -7.02
N THR A 2 -2.72 -15.31 -7.70
CA THR A 2 -3.50 -16.48 -7.19
C THR A 2 -2.62 -17.63 -6.73
N THR A 3 -1.63 -18.03 -7.54
CA THR A 3 -0.68 -19.09 -7.18
C THR A 3 0.11 -18.77 -5.92
N GLY A 4 0.53 -17.52 -5.73
CA GLY A 4 1.28 -17.09 -4.55
C GLY A 4 0.43 -17.13 -3.29
N LEU A 5 -0.79 -16.58 -3.34
CA LEU A 5 -1.76 -16.63 -2.24
C LEU A 5 -2.07 -18.07 -1.83
N THR A 6 -2.39 -18.95 -2.79
CA THR A 6 -2.68 -20.36 -2.51
C THR A 6 -1.49 -21.07 -1.88
N ARG A 7 -0.27 -20.85 -2.39
CA ARG A 7 0.96 -21.45 -1.82
C ARG A 7 1.26 -20.96 -0.40
N ALA A 8 0.94 -19.71 -0.10
CA ALA A 8 1.05 -19.13 1.24
C ALA A 8 -0.12 -19.52 2.18
N GLY A 9 -1.04 -20.38 1.75
CA GLY A 9 -2.13 -20.89 2.58
C GLY A 9 -3.36 -19.97 2.70
N TYR A 10 -3.46 -18.93 1.88
CA TYR A 10 -4.65 -18.08 1.83
C TYR A 10 -5.83 -18.84 1.21
N LYS A 11 -7.01 -18.63 1.77
CA LYS A 11 -8.27 -19.21 1.28
C LYS A 11 -9.05 -18.16 0.48
N LYS A 12 -9.37 -18.49 -0.77
CA LYS A 12 -10.19 -17.67 -1.64
C LYS A 12 -11.67 -17.80 -1.28
N ILE A 13 -12.37 -16.68 -1.13
CA ILE A 13 -13.83 -16.65 -1.15
C ILE A 13 -14.26 -16.57 -2.62
N ASN A 14 -14.91 -17.63 -3.12
CA ASN A 14 -15.31 -17.76 -4.53
C ASN A 14 -16.56 -16.94 -4.88
N LYS A 15 -16.52 -15.64 -4.57
CA LYS A 15 -17.53 -14.66 -4.94
C LYS A 15 -16.83 -13.43 -5.52
N ASN A 16 -17.06 -13.15 -6.80
CA ASN A 16 -16.56 -11.94 -7.43
C ASN A 16 -17.33 -10.74 -6.85
N LEU A 17 -16.65 -9.86 -6.13
CA LEU A 17 -17.23 -8.65 -5.54
C LEU A 17 -17.66 -7.63 -6.59
N ASN A 18 -17.03 -7.66 -7.76
CA ASN A 18 -17.30 -6.76 -8.87
C ASN A 18 -18.16 -7.45 -9.96
N ALA A 19 -18.90 -8.50 -9.60
CA ALA A 19 -19.71 -9.26 -10.54
C ALA A 19 -20.78 -8.36 -11.18
N ARG A 20 -20.96 -8.49 -12.51
CA ARG A 20 -21.94 -7.74 -13.33
C ARG A 20 -21.68 -6.24 -13.50
N ALA A 21 -20.65 -5.68 -12.86
CA ALA A 21 -20.30 -4.28 -13.03
C ALA A 21 -19.36 -4.02 -14.23
N GLY A 22 -18.87 -5.07 -14.90
CA GLY A 22 -18.07 -4.96 -16.13
C GLY A 22 -16.58 -4.65 -15.92
N GLY A 23 -16.10 -4.59 -14.67
CA GLY A 23 -14.70 -4.35 -14.34
C GLY A 23 -13.86 -5.61 -14.09
N ASP A 24 -12.71 -5.43 -13.44
CA ASP A 24 -11.82 -6.53 -13.06
C ASP A 24 -12.54 -7.50 -12.10
N CYS A 25 -12.22 -8.80 -12.17
CA CYS A 25 -12.72 -9.76 -11.19
C CYS A 25 -11.99 -9.58 -9.86
N ILE A 26 -12.74 -9.24 -8.80
CA ILE A 26 -12.18 -8.96 -7.48
C ILE A 26 -12.69 -10.00 -6.48
N TYR A 27 -11.75 -10.62 -5.76
CA TYR A 27 -12.04 -11.67 -4.81
C TYR A 27 -11.42 -11.36 -3.46
N LEU A 28 -12.11 -11.75 -2.39
CA LEU A 28 -11.55 -11.75 -1.06
C LEU A 28 -10.70 -13.00 -0.84
N TRP A 29 -9.59 -12.79 -0.15
CA TRP A 29 -8.71 -13.85 0.34
C TRP A 29 -8.52 -13.66 1.83
N SER A 30 -8.65 -14.74 2.58
CA SER A 30 -8.47 -14.74 4.03
C SER A 30 -7.32 -15.66 4.41
N TYR A 31 -6.51 -15.22 5.37
CA TYR A 31 -5.48 -16.02 6.00
C TYR A 31 -5.78 -16.13 7.49
N GLN A 32 -5.46 -17.30 8.07
CA GLN A 32 -5.55 -17.54 9.50
C GLN A 32 -4.18 -18.01 9.97
N GLY A 33 -3.56 -17.18 10.80
CA GLY A 33 -2.26 -17.44 11.42
C GLY A 33 -2.23 -16.96 12.86
N SER A 34 -1.12 -17.19 13.53
CA SER A 34 -0.90 -16.83 14.94
C SER A 34 0.56 -16.44 15.23
N GLY A 35 1.32 -16.07 14.19
CA GLY A 35 2.71 -15.64 14.31
C GLY A 35 2.85 -14.24 14.91
N GLU A 36 4.08 -13.80 15.15
CA GLU A 36 4.37 -12.48 15.75
C GLU A 36 3.87 -11.28 14.92
N PHE A 37 3.70 -11.48 13.62
CA PHE A 37 3.22 -10.46 12.67
C PHE A 37 1.71 -10.57 12.42
N ASP A 38 1.05 -11.59 12.98
CA ASP A 38 -0.37 -11.83 12.78
C ASP A 38 -1.17 -11.13 13.89
N THR A 39 -1.76 -9.98 13.56
CA THR A 39 -2.71 -9.30 14.45
C THR A 39 -4.14 -9.49 13.95
N PRO A 40 -5.03 -10.15 14.72
CA PRO A 40 -6.39 -10.46 14.30
C PRO A 40 -7.19 -9.24 13.83
N ILE A 41 -7.92 -9.42 12.73
CA ILE A 41 -8.97 -8.49 12.27
C ILE A 41 -10.24 -8.78 13.07
N VAL A 42 -10.82 -7.74 13.66
CA VAL A 42 -12.04 -7.83 14.48
C VAL A 42 -13.24 -7.15 13.83
N GLU A 43 -13.00 -6.19 12.93
CA GLU A 43 -14.04 -5.50 12.18
C GLU A 43 -13.60 -5.29 10.72
N ILE A 44 -14.57 -5.35 9.81
CA ILE A 44 -14.40 -5.05 8.39
C ILE A 44 -15.49 -4.06 8.00
N ASP A 45 -15.10 -3.02 7.27
CA ASP A 45 -16.00 -2.00 6.73
C ASP A 45 -15.65 -1.72 5.25
N VAL A 46 -16.54 -1.02 4.55
CA VAL A 46 -16.37 -0.62 3.15
C VAL A 46 -16.57 0.89 3.00
N THR A 47 -15.88 1.51 2.05
CA THR A 47 -16.08 2.94 1.79
C THR A 47 -17.55 3.21 1.43
N THR A 48 -18.18 4.10 2.19
CA THR A 48 -19.54 4.60 1.95
C THR A 48 -19.54 6.02 1.40
N ASP A 49 -18.51 6.82 1.71
CA ASP A 49 -18.28 8.16 1.20
C ASP A 49 -16.77 8.39 1.02
N VAL A 50 -16.37 8.63 -0.23
CA VAL A 50 -14.97 8.83 -0.63
C VAL A 50 -14.36 10.09 -0.03
N ASN A 51 -15.16 11.13 0.23
CA ASN A 51 -14.65 12.39 0.78
C ASN A 51 -14.36 12.28 2.28
N ASN A 52 -14.94 11.29 2.95
CA ASN A 52 -14.80 11.07 4.39
C ASN A 52 -13.98 9.81 4.72
N GLU A 53 -13.51 9.05 3.73
CA GLU A 53 -12.79 7.79 3.99
C GLU A 53 -11.46 8.01 4.72
N ALA A 54 -10.80 9.15 4.50
CA ALA A 54 -9.52 9.48 5.13
C ALA A 54 -9.61 9.56 6.67
N ALA A 55 -10.74 10.04 7.21
CA ALA A 55 -10.92 10.15 8.66
C ALA A 55 -10.88 8.78 9.36
N LYS A 56 -11.10 7.67 8.65
CA LYS A 56 -11.06 6.32 9.22
C LYS A 56 -9.68 5.96 9.79
N PHE A 57 -8.58 6.48 9.23
CA PHE A 57 -7.24 6.26 9.76
C PHE A 57 -7.12 6.71 11.23
N ALA A 58 -7.71 7.87 11.56
CA ALA A 58 -7.71 8.40 12.93
C ALA A 58 -8.47 7.53 13.95
N PHE A 59 -9.32 6.62 13.48
CA PHE A 59 -10.08 5.68 14.32
C PHE A 59 -9.50 4.26 14.31
N GLY A 60 -8.26 4.10 13.84
CA GLY A 60 -7.52 2.84 13.83
C GLY A 60 -7.93 1.88 12.72
N TRP A 61 -8.57 2.37 11.65
CA TRP A 61 -8.85 1.56 10.47
C TRP A 61 -7.69 1.59 9.47
N GLU A 62 -7.47 0.46 8.82
CA GLU A 62 -6.45 0.26 7.80
C GLU A 62 -7.10 -0.06 6.45
N ARG A 63 -6.60 0.52 5.37
CA ARG A 63 -7.09 0.25 4.01
C ARG A 63 -6.31 -0.92 3.39
N MET A 64 -6.99 -2.01 3.06
CA MET A 64 -6.33 -3.28 2.69
C MET A 64 -6.36 -3.62 1.20
N ALA A 65 -7.45 -3.30 0.52
CA ALA A 65 -7.68 -3.73 -0.87
C ALA A 65 -7.51 -2.57 -1.85
N CYS A 66 -7.42 -2.92 -3.13
CA CYS A 66 -7.63 -1.97 -4.20
C CYS A 66 -9.07 -1.45 -4.28
N ASN A 67 -9.29 -0.48 -5.18
CA ASN A 67 -10.64 -0.05 -5.53
C ASN A 67 -11.48 -1.25 -6.00
N LEU A 68 -12.55 -1.58 -5.27
CA LEU A 68 -13.48 -2.68 -5.55
C LEU A 68 -14.30 -2.45 -6.83
N ASN A 69 -14.35 -1.22 -7.34
CA ASN A 69 -14.94 -0.88 -8.64
C ASN A 69 -13.89 -0.74 -9.74
N ARG A 70 -12.69 -1.32 -9.57
CA ARG A 70 -11.61 -1.23 -10.56
C ARG A 70 -12.10 -1.63 -11.96
N ARG A 71 -11.96 -0.70 -12.91
CA ARG A 71 -12.43 -0.79 -14.31
C ARG A 71 -13.95 -0.97 -14.51
N ALA A 72 -14.75 -0.91 -13.45
CA ALA A 72 -16.20 -0.87 -13.53
C ALA A 72 -16.74 0.57 -13.66
N GLY A 73 -15.91 1.57 -13.30
CA GLY A 73 -16.35 2.97 -13.18
C GLY A 73 -17.06 3.23 -11.84
N GLY A 74 -17.62 4.43 -11.68
CA GLY A 74 -18.34 4.81 -10.46
C GLY A 74 -17.43 5.21 -9.28
N ALA A 75 -17.98 5.11 -8.07
CA ALA A 75 -17.28 5.54 -6.84
C ALA A 75 -16.07 4.64 -6.54
N TRP A 76 -15.08 5.23 -5.87
CA TRP A 76 -13.90 4.52 -5.36
C TRP A 76 -14.29 3.79 -4.07
N ILE A 77 -14.35 2.46 -4.11
CA ILE A 77 -14.77 1.67 -2.96
C ILE A 77 -13.58 0.89 -2.44
N HIS A 78 -13.24 1.03 -1.17
CA HIS A 78 -12.15 0.29 -0.55
C HIS A 78 -12.64 -0.55 0.63
N ILE A 79 -11.87 -1.57 0.98
CA ILE A 79 -12.07 -2.35 2.22
C ILE A 79 -11.21 -1.75 3.31
N TRP A 80 -11.83 -1.58 4.47
CA TRP A 80 -11.23 -1.14 5.70
C TRP A 80 -11.28 -2.26 6.72
N VAL A 81 -10.19 -2.43 7.47
CA VAL A 81 -10.12 -3.41 8.55
C VAL A 81 -9.70 -2.74 9.84
N LYS A 82 -10.21 -3.23 10.96
CA LYS A 82 -9.75 -2.86 12.29
C LYS A 82 -9.17 -4.07 12.98
N ARG A 83 -8.01 -3.88 13.59
CA ARG A 83 -7.30 -4.95 14.29
C ARG A 83 -7.56 -4.89 15.79
N VAL A 84 -7.42 -6.04 16.45
CA VAL A 84 -7.63 -6.15 17.91
C VAL A 84 -6.63 -5.30 18.72
N LYS A 85 -5.47 -4.98 18.13
CA LYS A 85 -4.44 -4.10 18.69
C LYS A 85 -3.94 -3.16 17.60
N GLN A 86 -3.46 -1.99 18.01
CA GLN A 86 -2.73 -1.09 17.11
C GLN A 86 -1.53 -1.83 16.53
N THR A 87 -1.38 -1.77 15.21
CA THR A 87 -0.19 -2.23 14.50
C THR A 87 0.62 -1.06 13.97
N TYR A 88 1.89 -1.33 13.72
CA TYR A 88 2.84 -0.41 13.12
C TYR A 88 3.53 -1.09 11.94
N ILE A 89 3.86 -0.33 10.92
CA ILE A 89 4.66 -0.82 9.80
C ILE A 89 6.09 -0.98 10.30
N CYS A 90 6.65 -2.19 10.28
CA CYS A 90 8.01 -2.47 10.72
C CYS A 90 8.96 -2.84 9.59
N ASP A 91 8.43 -3.10 8.40
CA ASP A 91 9.22 -3.46 7.23
C ASP A 91 8.49 -3.04 5.96
N ILE A 92 9.24 -2.71 4.90
CA ILE A 92 8.68 -2.28 3.62
C ILE A 92 9.58 -2.75 2.47
N THR A 93 8.95 -3.25 1.41
CA THR A 93 9.64 -3.68 0.20
C THR A 93 8.76 -3.46 -1.03
N ALA A 94 9.27 -3.76 -2.22
CA ALA A 94 8.53 -3.71 -3.46
C ALA A 94 8.93 -4.86 -4.39
N THR A 95 8.08 -5.16 -5.37
CA THR A 95 8.34 -6.18 -6.40
C THR A 95 7.84 -5.66 -7.73
N ASP A 96 8.56 -5.95 -8.82
CA ASP A 96 8.21 -5.63 -10.22
C ASP A 96 7.40 -6.74 -10.92
N SER A 97 7.23 -7.88 -10.25
CA SER A 97 6.58 -9.07 -10.76
C SER A 97 5.83 -9.82 -9.67
N PHE A 98 5.13 -10.89 -10.06
CA PHE A 98 4.47 -11.80 -9.12
C PHE A 98 5.36 -12.94 -8.63
N GLY A 99 6.64 -12.96 -9.00
CA GLY A 99 7.57 -14.08 -8.72
C GLY A 99 7.71 -14.35 -7.22
N SER A 100 7.80 -13.28 -6.43
CA SER A 100 8.01 -13.33 -4.97
C SER A 100 6.71 -13.31 -4.16
N ASP A 101 5.53 -13.35 -4.80
CA ASP A 101 4.24 -13.27 -4.09
C ASP A 101 4.14 -14.37 -3.01
N ALA A 102 4.49 -15.62 -3.36
CA ALA A 102 4.39 -16.74 -2.42
C ALA A 102 5.27 -16.54 -1.19
N ASP A 103 6.51 -16.10 -1.41
CA ASP A 103 7.48 -15.91 -0.34
C ASP A 103 7.11 -14.72 0.54
N LEU A 104 6.68 -13.60 -0.05
CA LEU A 104 6.28 -12.42 0.72
C LEU A 104 5.01 -12.68 1.54
N PHE A 105 3.97 -13.27 0.95
CA PHE A 105 2.78 -13.67 1.71
C PHE A 105 3.12 -14.70 2.80
N GLY A 106 4.00 -15.67 2.51
CA GLY A 106 4.47 -16.65 3.49
C GLY A 106 5.28 -16.04 4.63
N ASN A 107 5.93 -14.89 4.40
CA ASN A 107 6.67 -14.11 5.39
C ASN A 107 5.83 -12.98 6.01
N HIS A 108 4.50 -13.11 5.98
CA HIS A 108 3.54 -12.19 6.62
C HIS A 108 3.56 -10.75 6.07
N TYR A 109 4.06 -10.54 4.85
CA TYR A 109 3.89 -9.26 4.18
C TYR A 109 2.47 -9.09 3.65
N ILE A 110 1.99 -7.87 3.75
CA ILE A 110 0.74 -7.39 3.19
C ILE A 110 1.08 -6.55 1.96
N ARG A 111 0.48 -6.88 0.82
CA ARG A 111 0.62 -6.08 -0.39
C ARG A 111 -0.35 -4.90 -0.34
N VAL A 112 0.14 -3.70 -0.65
CA VAL A 112 -0.74 -2.63 -1.10
C VAL A 112 -1.21 -3.03 -2.50
N ASP A 113 -2.42 -3.58 -2.60
CA ASP A 113 -2.90 -4.32 -3.79
C ASP A 113 -3.19 -3.44 -5.02
N GLU A 114 -2.40 -2.40 -5.25
CA GLU A 114 -2.46 -1.51 -6.39
C GLU A 114 -1.14 -1.54 -7.17
N ASN A 115 -1.25 -1.68 -8.49
CA ASN A 115 -0.09 -1.68 -9.37
C ASN A 115 0.31 -0.22 -9.61
N THR A 116 1.49 0.19 -9.16
CA THR A 116 1.94 1.59 -9.30
C THR A 116 1.98 2.01 -10.77
N ASN A 117 2.38 1.09 -11.66
CA ASN A 117 2.42 1.28 -13.12
C ASN A 117 1.06 1.10 -13.83
N ARG A 118 -0.06 1.00 -13.11
CA ARG A 118 -1.36 0.73 -13.76
C ARG A 118 -1.70 1.84 -14.76
N GLY A 119 -1.76 1.45 -16.04
CA GLY A 119 -2.10 2.35 -17.13
C GLY A 119 -0.91 3.08 -17.75
N ALA A 120 0.30 2.92 -17.20
CA ALA A 120 1.54 3.48 -17.76
C ALA A 120 2.20 2.57 -18.82
N GLY A 121 1.82 1.29 -18.87
CA GLY A 121 2.68 0.26 -19.49
C GLY A 121 3.76 -0.19 -18.50
N GLY A 122 4.56 -1.20 -18.84
CA GLY A 122 5.66 -1.69 -17.99
C GLY A 122 5.30 -2.76 -16.95
N SER A 123 6.23 -2.95 -16.01
CA SER A 123 6.21 -3.99 -14.99
C SER A 123 5.02 -3.87 -14.05
N LYS A 124 4.60 -4.98 -13.42
CA LYS A 124 3.52 -4.97 -12.43
C LYS A 124 4.14 -4.74 -11.06
N VAL A 125 4.34 -3.47 -10.74
CA VAL A 125 5.05 -3.07 -9.53
C VAL A 125 4.09 -2.91 -8.36
N PHE A 126 4.44 -3.51 -7.22
CA PHE A 126 3.65 -3.45 -5.98
C PHE A 126 4.52 -3.11 -4.79
N ILE A 127 3.96 -2.30 -3.88
CA ILE A 127 4.54 -2.03 -2.56
C ILE A 127 4.00 -3.07 -1.56
N TRP A 128 4.86 -3.54 -0.68
CA TRP A 128 4.56 -4.49 0.37
C TRP A 128 5.04 -3.97 1.70
N TYR A 129 4.31 -4.30 2.76
CA TYR A 129 4.70 -3.93 4.12
C TYR A 129 4.46 -5.08 5.09
N ARG A 130 5.18 -5.09 6.21
CA ARG A 130 4.94 -6.02 7.31
C ARG A 130 4.61 -5.24 8.57
N GLN A 131 3.73 -5.80 9.38
CA GLN A 131 3.21 -5.14 10.58
C GLN A 131 3.73 -5.79 11.86
N THR A 132 3.82 -5.00 12.93
CA THR A 132 4.12 -5.45 14.29
C THR A 132 3.22 -4.73 15.30
N THR A 133 3.08 -5.26 16.51
CA THR A 133 2.46 -4.53 17.63
C THR A 133 3.48 -3.82 18.52
N ASP A 134 4.78 -3.98 18.26
CA ASP A 134 5.86 -3.31 19.00
C ASP A 134 6.28 -2.01 18.30
N PRO A 135 5.94 -0.82 18.85
CA PRO A 135 6.28 0.45 18.22
C PRO A 135 7.80 0.68 18.10
N LYS A 136 8.63 0.02 18.92
CA LYS A 136 10.10 0.16 18.84
C LYS A 136 10.71 -0.46 17.58
N ARG A 137 9.97 -1.38 16.95
CA ARG A 137 10.38 -2.03 15.69
C ARG A 137 9.85 -1.30 14.46
N ALA A 138 9.00 -0.28 14.65
CA ALA A 138 8.33 0.41 13.56
C ALA A 138 9.27 1.28 12.73
N LEU A 139 8.87 1.52 11.49
CA LEU A 139 9.46 2.54 10.63
C LEU A 139 9.04 3.92 11.12
N ALA A 140 9.97 4.87 11.06
CA ALA A 140 9.77 6.23 11.51
C ALA A 140 9.35 7.18 10.38
N ASP A 141 9.86 6.96 9.16
CA ASP A 141 9.60 7.85 8.02
C ASP A 141 9.70 7.08 6.69
N LEU A 142 8.98 7.58 5.68
CA LEU A 142 9.02 7.14 4.29
C LEU A 142 9.23 8.35 3.37
N LYS A 143 10.06 8.18 2.35
CA LYS A 143 10.29 9.17 1.28
C LYS A 143 10.22 8.51 -0.08
N VAL A 144 9.97 9.32 -1.11
CA VAL A 144 10.02 8.91 -2.50
C VAL A 144 10.97 9.84 -3.24
N SER A 145 11.87 9.28 -4.04
CA SER A 145 12.72 10.04 -4.97
C SER A 145 12.22 9.83 -6.39
N ILE A 146 12.12 10.91 -7.18
CA ILE A 146 11.76 10.85 -8.61
C ILE A 146 12.90 11.32 -9.54
N ASN A 147 14.09 11.52 -8.98
CA ASN A 147 15.31 11.91 -9.68
C ASN A 147 16.55 11.58 -8.83
N ASP A 148 17.74 11.60 -9.46
CA ASP A 148 19.01 11.26 -8.80
C ASP A 148 19.42 12.21 -7.69
N LYS A 149 19.00 13.48 -7.76
CA LYS A 149 19.34 14.47 -6.72
C LYS A 149 18.66 14.09 -5.42
N GLU A 150 17.36 13.83 -5.45
CA GLU A 150 16.58 13.38 -4.28
C GLU A 150 17.10 12.04 -3.76
N ALA A 151 17.43 11.10 -4.65
CA ALA A 151 18.00 9.80 -4.26
C ALA A 151 19.30 9.97 -3.46
N ARG A 152 20.21 10.83 -3.92
CA ARG A 152 21.45 11.17 -3.19
C ARG A 152 21.16 11.85 -1.86
N GLU A 153 20.25 12.83 -1.84
CA GLU A 153 19.86 13.53 -0.61
C GLU A 153 19.33 12.58 0.47
N TYR A 154 18.51 11.59 0.12
CA TYR A 154 17.99 10.61 1.06
C TYR A 154 19.06 9.61 1.51
N GLN A 155 19.96 9.21 0.61
CA GLN A 155 21.12 8.40 0.96
C GLN A 155 22.03 9.12 1.98
N ASP A 156 22.33 10.40 1.75
CA ASP A 156 23.14 11.23 2.66
C ASP A 156 22.47 11.42 4.03
N GLN A 157 21.14 11.35 4.08
CA GLN A 157 20.35 11.37 5.32
C GLN A 157 20.17 9.99 5.97
N ASN A 158 20.89 8.97 5.49
CA ASN A 158 20.87 7.59 5.97
C ASN A 158 19.51 6.88 5.83
N TYR A 159 18.70 7.26 4.85
CA TYR A 159 17.56 6.45 4.47
C TYR A 159 18.02 5.18 3.75
N ARG A 160 17.26 4.09 3.93
CA ARG A 160 17.46 2.84 3.23
C ARG A 160 16.55 2.77 2.00
N ASN A 161 17.11 2.37 0.86
CA ASN A 161 16.37 2.19 -0.38
C ASN A 161 15.72 0.80 -0.43
N VAL A 162 14.49 0.70 -0.93
CA VAL A 162 13.78 -0.57 -1.19
C VAL A 162 14.35 -1.35 -2.40
N ASN A 163 15.19 -0.71 -3.21
CA ASN A 163 15.94 -1.20 -4.35
C ASN A 163 15.08 -1.82 -5.46
N VAL A 164 13.91 -1.23 -5.72
CA VAL A 164 13.03 -1.55 -6.86
C VAL A 164 12.53 -0.23 -7.44
N ASN A 165 12.62 -0.08 -8.76
CA ASN A 165 12.05 1.06 -9.46
C ASN A 165 10.51 0.93 -9.46
N LEU A 166 9.82 1.86 -8.79
CA LEU A 166 8.35 1.88 -8.73
C LEU A 166 7.69 2.21 -10.06
N ASN A 167 8.49 2.69 -11.02
CA ASN A 167 8.09 3.06 -12.37
C ASN A 167 8.77 2.16 -13.43
N ASP A 168 9.07 0.90 -13.07
CA ASP A 168 9.88 -0.01 -13.86
C ASP A 168 9.26 -0.38 -15.22
N GLU A 169 10.11 -0.52 -16.23
CA GLU A 169 9.74 -0.74 -17.64
C GLU A 169 8.74 0.26 -18.23
N THR A 170 8.55 1.42 -17.60
CA THR A 170 7.83 2.55 -18.19
C THR A 170 8.78 3.48 -18.94
N CYS A 171 8.23 4.45 -19.66
CA CYS A 171 8.99 5.56 -20.25
C CYS A 171 9.21 6.74 -19.28
N GLY A 172 8.88 6.59 -17.99
CA GLY A 172 9.00 7.65 -16.99
C GLY A 172 10.35 7.67 -16.25
N ASN A 173 10.40 8.51 -15.23
CA ASN A 173 11.57 8.65 -14.36
C ASN A 173 11.78 7.38 -13.53
N GLN A 174 13.02 7.16 -13.07
CA GLN A 174 13.26 6.20 -12.00
C GLN A 174 12.67 6.73 -10.69
N VAL A 175 11.82 5.92 -10.07
CA VAL A 175 11.14 6.25 -8.82
C VAL A 175 11.51 5.22 -7.77
N TYR A 176 11.99 5.65 -6.61
CA TYR A 176 12.39 4.75 -5.52
C TYR A 176 11.73 5.13 -4.20
N LEU A 177 11.38 4.10 -3.43
CA LEU A 177 10.91 4.21 -2.05
C LEU A 177 12.07 4.09 -1.07
N TRP A 178 12.05 4.97 -0.08
CA TRP A 178 13.08 5.08 0.95
C TRP A 178 12.43 5.04 2.32
N TYR A 179 13.09 4.41 3.29
CA TYR A 179 12.58 4.30 4.65
C TYR A 179 13.66 4.55 5.69
N LYS A 180 13.21 4.92 6.89
CA LYS A 180 14.06 5.08 8.07
C LYS A 180 13.46 4.30 9.24
N GLN A 181 14.31 3.56 9.95
CA GLN A 181 13.95 2.84 11.15
C GLN A 181 14.80 3.38 12.30
N GLU A 182 14.19 4.18 13.16
CA GLU A 182 14.81 4.78 14.33
C GLU A 182 13.75 4.91 15.43
N GLU A 183 14.19 5.10 16.67
CA GLU A 183 13.27 5.33 17.78
C GLU A 183 12.49 6.62 17.52
N SER A 184 11.18 6.49 17.37
CA SER A 184 10.28 7.60 17.01
C SER A 184 9.10 7.62 17.96
N SER A 185 8.74 8.82 18.42
CA SER A 185 7.49 9.06 19.15
C SER A 185 6.26 9.01 18.25
N ASN A 186 6.45 8.96 16.93
CA ASN A 186 5.40 8.97 15.92
C ASN A 186 5.64 7.89 14.84
N PRO A 187 5.63 6.59 15.22
CA PRO A 187 5.88 5.48 14.31
C PRO A 187 4.79 5.33 13.26
N ILE A 188 5.13 4.85 12.07
CA ILE A 188 4.16 4.65 10.99
C ILE A 188 3.17 3.54 11.36
N LYS A 189 1.89 3.86 11.38
CA LYS A 189 0.77 2.94 11.68
C LYS A 189 0.19 2.31 10.43
N ALA A 190 0.03 3.10 9.36
CA ALA A 190 -0.58 2.64 8.11
C ALA A 190 -0.03 3.36 6.89
N ILE A 191 -0.14 2.71 5.73
CA ILE A 191 0.18 3.29 4.42
C ILE A 191 -0.95 3.05 3.42
N ALA A 192 -1.06 3.92 2.43
CA ALA A 192 -2.08 3.85 1.40
C ALA A 192 -1.60 4.52 0.10
N LEU A 193 -1.96 3.96 -1.06
CA LEU A 193 -1.77 4.62 -2.36
C LEU A 193 -2.98 5.49 -2.75
N LEU A 194 -2.79 6.80 -2.81
CA LEU A 194 -3.81 7.75 -3.22
C LEU A 194 -3.78 7.91 -4.74
N LEU A 195 -4.75 7.30 -5.41
CA LEU A 195 -4.91 7.37 -6.86
C LEU A 195 -5.75 8.56 -7.33
N ASN A 196 -6.67 9.05 -6.47
CA ASN A 196 -7.38 10.30 -6.70
C ASN A 196 -6.66 11.41 -5.95
N THR A 197 -5.68 12.04 -6.60
CA THR A 197 -4.83 13.06 -5.99
C THR A 197 -5.61 14.33 -5.59
N ALA A 198 -6.82 14.54 -6.11
CA ALA A 198 -7.70 15.63 -5.68
C ALA A 198 -8.11 15.54 -4.19
N LEU A 199 -8.00 14.36 -3.57
CA LEU A 199 -8.29 14.15 -2.14
C LEU A 199 -7.07 14.37 -1.23
N ALA A 200 -5.93 14.85 -1.76
CA ALA A 200 -4.71 15.01 -0.98
C ALA A 200 -4.92 15.90 0.27
N ASP A 201 -5.68 17.00 0.13
CA ASP A 201 -5.97 17.89 1.25
C ASP A 201 -6.88 17.26 2.30
N ASP A 202 -7.80 16.39 1.90
CA ASP A 202 -8.67 15.68 2.84
C ASP A 202 -7.88 14.64 3.64
N TYR A 203 -6.91 13.98 2.99
CA TYR A 203 -5.96 13.10 3.66
C TYR A 203 -5.08 13.86 4.66
N ARG A 204 -4.60 15.06 4.32
CA ARG A 204 -3.87 15.91 5.26
C ARG A 204 -4.70 16.35 6.45
N LYS A 205 -5.94 16.80 6.21
CA LYS A 205 -6.88 17.19 7.27
C LYS A 205 -7.19 16.03 8.22
N ALA A 206 -7.19 14.79 7.71
CA ALA A 206 -7.32 13.58 8.52
C ALA A 206 -6.04 13.16 9.27
N GLY A 207 -4.95 13.93 9.15
CA GLY A 207 -3.69 13.69 9.85
C GLY A 207 -2.71 12.78 9.13
N LEU A 208 -2.89 12.53 7.82
CA LEU A 208 -1.92 11.79 7.02
C LEU A 208 -0.87 12.70 6.41
N THR A 209 0.35 12.19 6.33
CA THR A 209 1.40 12.74 5.48
C THR A 209 1.19 12.22 4.06
N VAL A 210 0.88 13.13 3.13
CA VAL A 210 0.84 12.82 1.69
C VAL A 210 2.20 13.13 1.10
N ILE A 211 2.91 12.10 0.63
CA ILE A 211 4.20 12.25 -0.06
C ILE A 211 3.88 12.70 -1.49
N GLU A 212 3.94 14.01 -1.75
CA GLU A 212 3.66 14.63 -3.06
C GLU A 212 4.77 14.40 -4.08
N LYS A 213 5.06 13.12 -4.33
CA LYS A 213 5.97 12.64 -5.34
C LYS A 213 5.19 11.67 -6.18
N ASP A 214 4.99 12.02 -7.44
CA ASP A 214 4.23 11.19 -8.36
C ASP A 214 4.98 9.87 -8.59
N LEU A 215 4.37 8.76 -8.20
CA LEU A 215 4.95 7.43 -8.42
C LEU A 215 5.08 7.07 -9.91
N ASN A 216 4.35 7.78 -10.78
CA ASN A 216 4.37 7.66 -12.23
C ASN A 216 5.08 8.83 -12.91
N ALA A 217 5.91 9.60 -12.18
CA ALA A 217 6.59 10.77 -12.70
C ALA A 217 7.27 10.49 -14.05
N GLY A 218 7.06 11.40 -15.01
CA GLY A 218 7.67 11.33 -16.34
C GLY A 218 6.97 10.42 -17.35
N ASN A 219 5.95 9.65 -16.95
CA ASN A 219 5.11 8.90 -17.88
C ASN A 219 3.73 9.58 -18.07
N CYS A 220 2.93 9.12 -19.04
CA CYS A 220 1.64 9.74 -19.40
C CYS A 220 0.44 9.23 -18.56
N SER A 221 0.67 8.46 -17.50
CA SER A 221 -0.39 7.90 -16.67
C SER A 221 -0.83 8.87 -15.56
N HIS A 222 -1.81 8.44 -14.77
CA HIS A 222 -2.34 9.28 -13.69
C HIS A 222 -1.36 9.33 -12.53
N ALA A 223 -1.25 10.52 -11.94
CA ALA A 223 -0.44 10.72 -10.76
C ALA A 223 -0.94 9.87 -9.60
N GLN A 224 -0.01 9.30 -8.83
CA GLN A 224 -0.32 8.51 -7.63
C GLN A 224 0.61 8.93 -6.50
N TYR A 225 0.08 9.09 -5.30
CA TYR A 225 0.85 9.49 -4.12
C TYR A 225 0.82 8.41 -3.04
N LEU A 226 1.94 8.24 -2.34
CA LEU A 226 1.99 7.42 -1.14
C LEU A 226 1.56 8.27 0.07
N CYS A 227 0.61 7.76 0.84
CA CYS A 227 0.11 8.37 2.06
C CYS A 227 0.52 7.55 3.27
N VAL A 228 0.87 8.23 4.35
CA VAL A 228 1.38 7.64 5.59
C VAL A 228 0.58 8.19 6.76
N TYR A 229 0.12 7.31 7.65
CA TYR A 229 -0.50 7.68 8.93
C TYR A 229 0.42 7.27 10.07
N GLN A 230 0.68 8.19 11.00
CA GLN A 230 1.62 8.02 12.12
C GLN A 230 0.91 8.07 13.48
#